data_AF-A0A261G081-F1
#
_entry.id   AF-A0A261G081-F1
#
_cell.length_a   1.000
_cell.length_b   1.000
_cell.length_c   1.000
_cell.angle_alpha   90.00
_cell.angle_beta   90.00
_cell.angle_gamma   90.00
#
_symmetry.space_group_name_H-M   'P 1'
#
loop_
_entity.id
_entity.type
_entity.pdbx_description
1 polymer ?
#
loop_
_entity_poly.entity_id
_entity_poly.type
_entity_poly.pdbx_seq_one_letter_code
_entity_poly.pdbx_strand_id
1 'polypeptide(L)'
;MALEVQVYKDVRAYEAKVMFGMSWRQLGAAAVMLVIGGGAYAATAITLHAQGASWDSATNVALYVLFPILIPIAAWGWWRPKGLKPEQYIGYVINHYASRKVITYADEYRGLDESRSADQRNARAHKQDKRKEKENLKER
;
A
#
# COMPACT_ATOMS: atom_id res chain seq x y z
N MET A 1 -10.89 19.46 -31.65
CA MET A 1 -9.52 19.60 -31.11
C MET A 1 -9.62 19.58 -29.60
N ALA A 2 -9.03 18.58 -28.94
CA ALA A 2 -9.13 18.42 -27.48
C ALA A 2 -8.05 19.28 -26.80
N LEU A 3 -8.44 19.97 -25.73
CA LEU A 3 -7.55 20.83 -24.94
C LEU A 3 -6.67 19.93 -24.06
N GLU A 4 -5.41 19.75 -24.42
CA GLU A 4 -4.46 18.92 -23.68
C GLU A 4 -3.87 19.75 -22.52
N VAL A 5 -4.28 19.46 -21.29
CA VAL A 5 -3.79 20.13 -20.09
C VAL A 5 -2.67 19.29 -19.48
N GLN A 6 -1.46 19.86 -19.35
CA GLN A 6 -0.35 19.21 -18.67
C GLN A 6 -0.60 19.18 -17.16
N VAL A 7 -0.94 18.01 -16.63
CA VAL A 7 -1.06 17.80 -15.18
C VAL A 7 0.34 17.58 -14.62
N TYR A 8 0.83 18.56 -13.86
CA TYR A 8 2.12 18.46 -13.17
C TYR A 8 2.09 17.35 -12.13
N LYS A 9 3.19 16.61 -12.07
CA LYS A 9 3.39 15.55 -11.06
C LYS A 9 3.49 16.19 -9.68
N ASP A 10 2.82 15.59 -8.70
CA ASP A 10 2.82 16.04 -7.31
C ASP A 10 4.26 16.23 -6.80
N VAL A 11 4.52 17.34 -6.11
CA VAL A 11 5.85 17.72 -5.61
C VAL A 11 6.40 16.65 -4.67
N ARG A 12 5.53 15.97 -3.93
CA ARG A 12 5.89 14.85 -3.05
C ARG A 12 6.41 13.61 -3.78
N ALA A 13 6.14 13.48 -5.07
CA ALA A 13 6.60 12.37 -5.90
C ALA A 13 8.03 12.60 -6.46
N TYR A 14 8.59 13.80 -6.29
CA TYR A 14 9.96 14.09 -6.71
C TYR A 14 10.95 13.55 -5.67
N GLU A 15 11.70 12.53 -6.07
CA GLU A 15 12.90 12.12 -5.35
C GLU A 15 14.13 12.84 -5.89
N ALA A 16 14.94 13.38 -4.99
CA ALA A 16 16.22 13.96 -5.34
C ALA A 16 17.13 12.87 -5.94
N LYS A 17 17.58 13.11 -7.17
CA LYS A 17 18.65 12.35 -7.80
C LYS A 17 19.97 12.98 -7.40
N VAL A 18 20.75 12.27 -6.62
CA VAL A 18 21.89 12.84 -5.88
C VAL A 18 23.16 12.74 -6.71
N MET A 19 23.48 11.54 -7.19
CA MET A 19 24.64 11.29 -8.04
C MET A 19 24.27 10.27 -9.11
N PHE A 20 24.80 10.46 -10.32
CA PHE A 20 24.58 9.57 -11.47
C PHE A 20 23.11 9.29 -11.81
N GLY A 21 22.22 10.24 -11.50
CA GLY A 21 20.78 10.05 -11.74
C GLY A 21 20.09 9.08 -10.77
N MET A 22 20.78 8.63 -9.73
CA MET A 22 20.27 7.72 -8.70
C MET A 22 19.84 8.45 -7.43
N SER A 23 18.82 7.93 -6.76
CA SER A 23 18.44 8.35 -5.40
C SER A 23 19.46 7.86 -4.37
N TRP A 24 19.50 8.48 -3.18
CA TRP A 24 20.31 8.01 -2.04
C TRP A 24 20.10 6.52 -1.72
N ARG A 25 18.85 6.03 -1.88
CA ARG A 25 18.53 4.62 -1.66
C ARG A 25 19.20 3.71 -2.68
N GLN A 26 19.16 4.09 -3.96
CA GLN A 26 19.81 3.34 -5.04
C GLN A 26 21.33 3.35 -4.89
N LEU A 27 21.90 4.47 -4.43
CA LEU A 27 23.33 4.54 -4.09
C LEU A 27 23.69 3.61 -2.93
N GLY A 28 22.90 3.62 -1.84
CA GLY A 28 23.09 2.69 -0.73
C GLY A 28 22.97 1.22 -1.18
N ALA A 29 21.94 0.90 -1.98
CA ALA A 29 21.77 -0.43 -2.55
C ALA A 29 22.94 -0.83 -3.46
N ALA A 30 23.42 0.07 -4.32
CA ALA A 30 24.59 -0.17 -5.16
C ALA A 30 25.86 -0.44 -4.35
N ALA A 31 26.10 0.35 -3.29
CA ALA A 31 27.23 0.13 -2.40
C ALA A 31 27.16 -1.24 -1.71
N VAL A 32 25.97 -1.61 -1.21
CA VAL A 32 25.74 -2.93 -0.59
C VAL A 32 25.93 -4.06 -1.61
N MET A 33 25.41 -3.92 -2.83
CA MET A 33 25.61 -4.91 -3.90
C MET A 33 27.09 -5.07 -4.26
N LEU A 34 27.87 -3.99 -4.26
CA LEU A 34 29.31 -4.06 -4.53
C LEU A 34 30.04 -4.82 -3.42
N VAL A 35 29.78 -4.50 -2.16
CA VAL A 35 30.47 -5.14 -1.03
C VAL A 35 30.03 -6.61 -0.87
N ILE A 36 28.73 -6.86 -0.80
CA ILE A 36 28.21 -8.21 -0.56
C ILE A 36 28.34 -9.07 -1.82
N GLY A 37 27.96 -8.53 -2.98
CA GLY A 37 28.05 -9.26 -4.24
C GLY A 37 29.50 -9.49 -4.67
N GLY A 38 30.34 -8.46 -4.63
CA GLY A 38 31.77 -8.60 -4.90
C GLY A 38 32.46 -9.54 -3.92
N GLY A 39 32.13 -9.44 -2.63
CA GLY A 39 32.64 -10.34 -1.60
C GLY A 39 32.21 -11.80 -1.82
N ALA A 40 30.93 -12.05 -2.09
CA ALA A 40 30.42 -13.40 -2.35
C ALA A 40 31.03 -14.00 -3.63
N TYR A 41 31.17 -13.21 -4.69
CA TYR A 41 31.82 -13.63 -5.93
C TYR A 41 33.29 -13.99 -5.71
N ALA A 42 34.05 -13.11 -5.03
CA ALA A 42 35.46 -13.36 -4.74
C ALA A 42 35.64 -14.59 -3.85
N ALA A 43 34.82 -14.73 -2.80
CA ALA A 43 34.87 -15.87 -1.90
C ALA A 43 34.60 -17.18 -2.65
N THR A 44 33.55 -17.24 -3.47
CA THR A 44 33.21 -18.45 -4.24
C THR A 44 34.24 -18.78 -5.31
N ALA A 45 34.72 -17.78 -6.06
CA ALA A 45 35.73 -18.00 -7.10
C ALA A 45 37.08 -18.46 -6.52
N ILE A 46 37.56 -17.81 -5.44
CA ILE A 46 38.85 -18.14 -4.82
C ILE A 46 38.79 -19.52 -4.15
N THR A 47 37.69 -19.85 -3.47
CA THR A 47 37.55 -21.16 -2.80
C THR A 47 37.49 -22.31 -3.81
N LEU A 48 36.72 -22.18 -4.89
CA LEU A 48 36.68 -23.21 -5.94
C LEU A 48 38.03 -23.36 -6.64
N HIS A 49 38.69 -22.24 -6.96
CA HIS A 49 40.02 -22.29 -7.57
C HIS A 49 41.05 -22.96 -6.64
N ALA A 50 41.02 -22.66 -5.33
CA ALA A 50 41.88 -23.30 -4.34
C ALA A 50 41.62 -24.82 -4.21
N GLN A 51 40.42 -25.28 -4.57
CA GLN A 51 40.06 -26.70 -4.62
C GLN A 51 40.43 -27.39 -5.96
N GLY A 52 41.13 -26.68 -6.86
CA GLY A 52 41.61 -27.21 -8.13
C GLY A 52 40.67 -26.98 -9.32
N ALA A 53 39.60 -26.20 -9.16
CA ALA A 53 38.74 -25.81 -10.27
C ALA A 53 39.47 -24.81 -11.20
N SER A 54 39.23 -24.89 -12.50
CA SER A 54 39.71 -23.87 -13.44
C SER A 54 39.03 -22.53 -13.18
N TRP A 55 39.70 -21.41 -13.48
CA TRP A 55 39.10 -20.08 -13.36
C TRP A 55 37.79 -19.92 -14.12
N ASP A 56 37.66 -20.56 -15.29
CA ASP A 56 36.43 -20.56 -16.07
C ASP A 56 35.26 -21.20 -15.32
N SER A 57 35.47 -22.40 -14.75
CA SER A 57 34.44 -23.09 -13.96
C SER A 57 34.11 -22.36 -12.64
N ALA A 58 35.13 -21.85 -11.95
CA ALA A 58 34.96 -21.17 -10.66
C ALA A 58 34.17 -19.86 -10.81
N THR A 59 34.48 -19.06 -11.83
CA THR A 59 33.78 -17.79 -12.08
C THR A 59 32.35 -18.00 -12.58
N ASN A 60 32.11 -19.04 -13.38
CA ASN A 60 30.76 -19.38 -13.84
C ASN A 60 29.84 -19.75 -12.66
N VAL A 61 30.33 -20.60 -11.75
CA VAL A 61 29.59 -20.93 -10.51
C VAL A 61 29.40 -19.70 -9.62
N ALA A 62 30.44 -18.87 -9.45
CA ALA A 62 30.35 -17.64 -8.67
C ALA A 62 29.27 -16.69 -9.20
N LEU A 63 29.09 -16.59 -10.52
CA LEU A 63 28.01 -15.81 -11.13
C LEU A 63 26.63 -16.37 -10.80
N TYR A 64 26.43 -17.70 -10.86
CA TYR A 64 25.16 -18.31 -10.46
C TYR A 64 24.82 -18.07 -9.00
N VAL A 65 25.82 -18.10 -8.11
CA VAL A 65 25.64 -17.78 -6.67
C VAL A 65 25.32 -16.30 -6.47
N LEU A 66 25.85 -15.42 -7.33
CA LEU A 66 25.65 -13.98 -7.22
C LEU A 66 24.19 -13.56 -7.47
N PHE A 67 23.50 -14.20 -8.41
CA PHE A 67 22.11 -13.87 -8.77
C PHE A 67 21.13 -13.87 -7.57
N PRO A 68 20.97 -14.96 -6.80
CA PRO A 68 20.05 -14.98 -5.68
C PRO A 68 20.41 -13.99 -4.57
N ILE A 69 21.68 -13.56 -4.48
CA ILE A 69 22.15 -12.56 -3.51
C ILE A 69 21.81 -11.14 -3.98
N LEU A 70 22.08 -10.82 -5.25
CA LEU A 70 21.90 -9.47 -5.79
C LEU A 70 20.44 -9.13 -6.10
N ILE A 71 19.65 -10.09 -6.58
CA ILE A 71 18.24 -9.88 -6.95
C ILE A 71 17.43 -9.20 -5.84
N PRO A 72 17.42 -9.66 -4.57
CA PRO A 72 16.65 -9.01 -3.51
C PRO A 72 17.15 -7.59 -3.19
N ILE A 73 18.47 -7.34 -3.26
CA ILE A 73 19.05 -6.02 -2.98
C ILE A 73 18.71 -5.05 -4.12
N ALA A 74 18.83 -5.50 -5.36
CA ALA A 74 18.44 -4.74 -6.55
C ALA A 74 16.93 -4.44 -6.54
N ALA A 75 16.10 -5.42 -6.17
CA ALA A 75 14.67 -5.23 -6.01
C ALA A 75 14.38 -4.16 -4.96
N TRP A 76 15.04 -4.18 -3.81
CA TRP A 76 14.87 -3.14 -2.79
C TRP A 76 15.23 -1.72 -3.31
N GLY A 77 16.34 -1.59 -4.05
CA GLY A 77 16.77 -0.31 -4.60
C GLY A 77 15.86 0.25 -5.71
N TRP A 78 15.48 -0.59 -6.67
CA TRP A 78 14.85 -0.16 -7.93
C TRP A 78 13.41 -0.60 -8.15
N TRP A 79 12.92 -1.61 -7.45
CA TRP A 79 11.55 -2.08 -7.65
C TRP A 79 10.54 -1.04 -7.15
N ARG A 80 9.61 -0.65 -8.04
CA ARG A 80 8.57 0.36 -7.79
C ARG A 80 7.19 -0.15 -8.25
N PRO A 81 6.62 -1.18 -7.60
CA PRO A 81 5.30 -1.66 -7.97
C PRO A 81 4.27 -0.53 -7.80
N LYS A 82 3.51 -0.24 -8.87
CA LYS A 82 2.50 0.84 -8.90
C LYS A 82 3.06 2.24 -8.54
N GLY A 83 4.38 2.45 -8.70
CA GLY A 83 5.04 3.72 -8.34
C GLY A 83 5.32 3.90 -6.85
N LEU A 84 4.92 2.95 -6.00
CA LEU A 84 5.17 2.95 -4.57
C LEU A 84 6.55 2.36 -4.27
N LYS A 85 7.11 2.74 -3.12
CA LYS A 85 8.31 2.09 -2.59
C LYS A 85 7.94 0.65 -2.17
N PRO A 86 8.83 -0.34 -2.39
CA PRO A 86 8.53 -1.74 -2.15
C PRO A 86 8.16 -2.02 -0.69
N GLU A 87 8.70 -1.27 0.27
CA GLU A 87 8.38 -1.40 1.70
C GLU A 87 6.90 -1.06 1.99
N GLN A 88 6.40 0.00 1.35
CA GLN A 88 5.00 0.41 1.48
C GLN A 88 4.07 -0.55 0.75
N TYR A 89 4.46 -0.97 -0.45
CA TYR A 89 3.69 -1.91 -1.24
C TYR A 89 3.53 -3.26 -0.54
N ILE A 90 4.61 -3.81 0.01
CA ILE A 90 4.59 -5.08 0.74
C ILE A 90 3.67 -4.95 1.97
N GLY A 91 3.72 -3.83 2.70
CA GLY A 91 2.80 -3.57 3.81
C GLY A 91 1.34 -3.63 3.38
N TYR A 92 0.98 -3.01 2.26
CA TYR A 92 -0.38 -3.07 1.72
C TYR A 92 -0.77 -4.47 1.26
N VAL A 93 0.13 -5.20 0.62
CA VAL A 93 -0.11 -6.57 0.17
C VAL A 93 -0.38 -7.48 1.37
N ILE A 94 0.47 -7.42 2.40
CA ILE A 94 0.30 -8.19 3.64
C ILE A 94 -1.04 -7.84 4.28
N ASN A 95 -1.33 -6.55 4.44
CA ASN A 95 -2.60 -6.13 5.04
C ASN A 95 -3.82 -6.56 4.21
N HIS A 96 -3.71 -6.55 2.88
CA HIS A 96 -4.79 -6.98 1.98
C HIS A 96 -5.07 -8.48 2.09
N TYR A 97 -4.02 -9.31 2.19
CA TYR A 97 -4.18 -10.75 2.34
C TYR A 97 -4.55 -11.17 3.78
N ALA A 98 -4.08 -10.43 4.79
CA ALA A 98 -4.36 -10.71 6.20
C ALA A 98 -5.70 -10.14 6.69
N SER A 99 -6.21 -9.07 6.07
CA SER A 99 -7.48 -8.45 6.48
C SER A 99 -8.68 -9.27 6.01
N ARG A 100 -9.59 -9.59 6.95
CA ARG A 100 -10.94 -10.04 6.61
C ARG A 100 -11.66 -8.93 5.85
N LYS A 101 -12.08 -9.23 4.62
CA LYS A 101 -12.91 -8.34 3.80
C LYS A 101 -14.33 -8.31 4.38
N VAL A 102 -14.57 -7.40 5.31
CA VAL A 102 -15.93 -7.12 5.82
C VAL A 102 -16.55 -6.07 4.91
N ILE A 103 -17.49 -6.50 4.06
CA ILE A 103 -18.34 -5.59 3.30
C ILE A 103 -19.46 -5.16 4.24
N THR A 104 -19.31 -3.99 4.85
CA THR A 104 -20.42 -3.37 5.59
C THR A 104 -21.32 -2.71 4.58
N TYR A 105 -22.48 -3.31 4.32
CA TYR A 105 -23.55 -2.63 3.59
C TYR A 105 -24.02 -1.46 4.46
N ALA A 106 -23.81 -0.23 3.99
CA ALA A 106 -24.44 0.93 4.58
C ALA A 106 -25.95 0.75 4.37
N ASP A 107 -26.65 0.37 5.44
CA ASP A 107 -28.10 0.41 5.47
C ASP A 107 -28.50 1.88 5.66
N GLU A 108 -28.43 2.64 4.56
CA GLU A 108 -28.77 4.07 4.50
C GLU A 108 -30.22 4.34 4.96
N TYR A 109 -31.06 3.31 5.06
CA TYR A 109 -32.46 3.42 5.47
C TYR A 109 -32.69 3.30 6.98
N ARG A 110 -31.71 2.80 7.75
CA ARG A 110 -31.89 2.53 9.18
C ARG A 110 -32.21 3.79 10.02
N GLY A 111 -31.71 4.97 9.61
CA GLY A 111 -32.01 6.24 10.28
C GLY A 111 -33.35 6.88 9.87
N LEU A 112 -33.85 6.55 8.68
CA LEU A 112 -35.10 7.12 8.16
C LEU A 112 -36.33 6.49 8.83
N ASP A 113 -36.29 5.20 9.14
CA ASP A 113 -37.41 4.51 9.81
C ASP A 113 -37.61 4.94 11.28
N GLU A 114 -36.52 5.25 12.01
CA GLU A 114 -36.62 5.76 13.39
C GLU A 114 -37.25 7.15 13.43
N SER A 115 -36.84 8.05 12.53
CA SER A 115 -37.40 9.42 12.46
C SER A 115 -38.89 9.40 12.08
N ARG A 116 -39.28 8.57 11.12
CA ARG A 116 -40.68 8.41 10.67
C ARG A 116 -41.57 7.83 11.76
N SER A 117 -41.02 6.93 12.59
CA SER A 117 -41.72 6.34 13.74
C SER A 117 -41.87 7.29 14.92
N ALA A 118 -40.94 8.23 15.11
CA ALA A 118 -41.05 9.29 16.12
C ALA A 118 -42.10 10.34 15.73
N ASP A 119 -42.11 10.74 14.46
CA ASP A 119 -43.03 11.75 13.95
C ASP A 119 -44.50 11.26 13.98
N GLN A 120 -44.74 9.99 13.61
CA GLN A 120 -46.08 9.38 13.76
C GLN A 120 -46.56 9.30 15.20
N ARG A 121 -45.65 9.06 16.17
CA ARG A 121 -46.01 9.02 17.60
C ARG A 121 -46.42 10.40 18.10
N ASN A 122 -45.66 11.44 17.75
CA ASN A 122 -45.96 12.82 18.11
C ASN A 122 -47.29 13.30 17.49
N ALA A 123 -47.55 12.97 16.22
CA ALA A 123 -48.79 13.31 15.55
C ALA A 123 -50.03 12.66 16.22
N ARG A 124 -49.91 11.41 16.69
CA ARG A 124 -50.99 10.71 17.41
C ARG A 124 -51.24 11.32 18.78
N ALA A 125 -50.18 11.65 19.53
CA ALA A 125 -50.30 12.30 20.84
C ALA A 125 -51.03 13.66 20.74
N HIS A 126 -50.63 14.50 19.78
CA HIS A 126 -51.26 15.80 19.56
C HIS A 126 -52.74 15.69 19.13
N LYS A 127 -53.10 14.64 18.37
CA LYS A 127 -54.50 14.39 17.99
C LYS A 127 -55.35 13.94 19.19
N GLN A 128 -54.76 13.22 20.13
CA GLN A 128 -55.43 12.76 21.35
C GLN A 128 -55.67 13.92 22.33
N ASP A 129 -54.70 14.81 22.51
CA ASP A 129 -54.84 16.00 23.35
C ASP A 129 -55.92 16.94 22.82
N LYS A 130 -55.94 17.21 21.51
CA LYS A 130 -57.03 17.97 20.87
C LYS A 130 -58.40 17.32 21.03
N ARG A 131 -58.46 15.99 21.17
CA ARG A 131 -59.73 15.27 21.36
C ARG A 131 -60.23 15.43 22.79
N LYS A 132 -59.33 15.32 23.78
CA LYS A 132 -59.61 15.56 25.20
C LYS A 132 -60.02 17.01 25.46
N GLU A 133 -59.36 17.97 24.82
CA GLU A 133 -59.70 19.39 24.92
C GLU A 133 -61.13 19.66 24.42
N LYS A 134 -61.52 19.02 23.31
CA LYS A 134 -62.88 19.12 22.76
C LYS A 134 -63.94 18.42 23.60
N GLU A 135 -63.60 17.36 24.33
CA GLU A 135 -64.50 16.70 25.27
C GLU A 135 -64.71 17.57 26.51
N ASN A 136 -63.64 18.13 27.09
CA ASN A 136 -63.72 19.06 28.22
C ASN A 136 -64.49 20.35 27.90
N LEU A 137 -64.45 20.83 26.64
CA LEU A 137 -65.26 21.98 26.21
C LEU A 137 -66.75 21.66 26.03
N LYS A 138 -67.13 20.39 25.91
CA LYS A 138 -68.54 19.96 25.77
C LYS A 138 -69.21 19.67 27.12
N GLU A 139 -68.41 19.42 28.15
CA GLU A 139 -68.89 19.18 29.53
C GLU A 139 -69.03 20.48 30.36
N ARG A 140 -68.66 21.64 29.80
CA ARG A 140 -68.90 22.98 30.36
C ARG A 140 -70.07 23.67 29.68
#